data_AF-A0A4D5S5U3-F1
#
_entry.id   AF-A0A4D5S5U3-F1
#
_cell.length_a   1.000
_cell.length_b   1.000
_cell.length_c   1.000
_cell.angle_alpha   90.00
_cell.angle_beta   90.00
_cell.angle_gamma   90.00
#
_symmetry.space_group_name_H-M   'P 1'
#
loop_
_entity.id
_entity.type
_entity.pdbx_description
1 polymer ?
#
loop_
_entity_poly.entity_id
_entity_poly.type
_entity_poly.pdbx_seq_one_letter_code
_entity_poly.pdbx_strand_id
1 'polypeptide(L)'
;LDGYVVSPGYMNQTNYPANFYGSVELIVDSDYQRIRLDFEDLDLDVNSMCNSDRIEVQEALKDIWVDALRLCSSQQPRPWLSRRGHVKIVFSTNAIQNGRGFRIRYRATNASTVCNSEDMFQCKNRDCIPPTRVCNGIYDCSDASDEKFCEDIGPQANRRLRRAKCGAPLIAPETSEEDRVVGGQEAVPHSWPWQVSLQHPQFHVLGHFCGGSLINNSWVLTAAHCVKNKLPRDVTVKLGLHDMMQEDNVVTRRVKTIVKHPKYWGLNMNNDIALLQLDMPVNHSVNVRPVCLPEKDEAVPLGSICFSTGWGETRGSGGFGKLKQTKLKILPFKVCKAPRDEMS
;
A
#
# COMPACT_ATOMS: atom_id res chain seq x y z
N LEU A 1 -28.96 11.08 24.98
CA LEU A 1 -29.37 11.12 23.56
C LEU A 1 -29.19 9.73 22.92
N ASP A 2 -30.26 8.99 22.64
CA ASP A 2 -30.27 7.74 21.83
C ASP A 2 -31.55 7.77 20.97
N GLY A 3 -31.47 7.41 19.70
CA GLY A 3 -32.60 7.43 18.80
C GLY A 3 -32.24 7.08 17.36
N TYR A 4 -33.16 7.38 16.44
CA TYR A 4 -33.02 7.04 15.03
C TYR A 4 -33.25 8.26 14.14
N VAL A 5 -32.42 8.40 13.11
CA VAL A 5 -32.66 9.26 11.95
C VAL A 5 -33.00 8.35 10.78
N VAL A 6 -34.13 8.61 10.14
CA VAL A 6 -34.59 7.85 8.98
C VAL A 6 -34.88 8.79 7.83
N SER A 7 -34.68 8.32 6.60
CA SER A 7 -35.11 9.06 5.42
C SER A 7 -36.65 9.16 5.35
N PRO A 8 -37.20 10.20 4.70
CA PRO A 8 -38.64 10.26 4.44
C PRO A 8 -39.09 9.01 3.67
N GLY A 9 -40.26 8.47 4.02
CA GLY A 9 -40.80 7.25 3.39
C GLY A 9 -40.28 5.93 3.96
N TYR A 10 -39.16 5.93 4.70
CA TYR A 10 -38.52 4.71 5.20
C TYR A 10 -39.44 3.88 6.12
N MET A 11 -40.09 4.52 7.10
CA MET A 11 -41.00 3.83 8.03
C MET A 11 -42.25 3.26 7.34
N ASN A 12 -42.66 3.85 6.20
CA ASN A 12 -43.80 3.40 5.41
C ASN A 12 -43.40 2.43 4.30
N GLN A 13 -42.13 1.98 4.26
CA GLN A 13 -41.58 1.09 3.23
C GLN A 13 -41.74 1.62 1.80
N THR A 14 -41.71 2.95 1.66
CA THR A 14 -41.72 3.63 0.36
C THR A 14 -40.35 4.24 0.10
N ASN A 15 -39.96 4.35 -1.17
CA ASN A 15 -38.72 5.01 -1.55
C ASN A 15 -38.72 6.48 -1.10
N TYR A 16 -37.54 7.02 -0.82
CA TYR A 16 -37.42 8.43 -0.44
C TYR A 16 -37.87 9.36 -1.59
N PRO A 17 -38.30 10.60 -1.31
CA PRO A 17 -38.76 11.53 -2.35
C PRO A 17 -37.61 12.07 -3.22
N ALA A 18 -37.94 12.38 -4.48
CA ALA A 18 -37.03 13.07 -5.39
C ALA A 18 -36.92 14.56 -5.03
N ASN A 19 -35.78 15.18 -5.33
CA ASN A 19 -35.45 16.58 -5.03
C ASN A 19 -35.62 16.96 -3.56
N PHE A 20 -35.37 16.00 -2.66
CA PHE A 20 -35.44 16.22 -1.23
C PHE A 20 -34.16 16.85 -0.72
N TYR A 21 -34.32 17.85 0.13
CA TYR A 21 -33.24 18.40 0.93
C TYR A 21 -33.73 18.51 2.37
N GLY A 22 -33.04 17.85 3.29
CA GLY A 22 -33.35 17.88 4.70
C GLY A 22 -32.10 17.75 5.54
N SER A 23 -32.16 18.26 6.77
CA SER A 23 -31.08 18.06 7.72
C SER A 23 -31.61 17.87 9.13
N VAL A 24 -30.85 17.15 9.95
CA VAL A 24 -31.07 17.01 11.38
C VAL A 24 -29.80 17.37 12.12
N GLU A 25 -29.94 18.18 13.17
CA GLU A 25 -28.86 18.53 14.07
C GLU A 25 -28.99 17.70 15.35
N LEU A 26 -27.87 17.08 15.74
CA LEU A 26 -27.74 16.30 16.95
C LEU A 26 -26.74 17.02 17.86
N ILE A 27 -27.22 17.42 19.03
CA ILE A 27 -26.44 18.13 20.05
C ILE A 27 -26.49 17.28 21.32
N VAL A 28 -25.32 16.94 21.86
CA VAL A 28 -25.23 16.20 23.12
C VAL A 28 -25.33 17.14 24.32
N ASP A 29 -25.90 16.63 25.40
CA ASP A 29 -25.90 17.28 26.71
C ASP A 29 -24.49 17.25 27.35
N SER A 30 -24.30 18.01 28.44
CA SER A 30 -23.00 18.17 29.12
C SER A 30 -22.33 16.87 29.57
N ASP A 31 -23.11 15.79 29.74
CA ASP A 31 -22.62 14.50 30.23
C ASP A 31 -21.88 13.69 29.16
N TYR A 32 -21.98 14.10 27.89
CA TYR A 32 -21.36 13.40 26.76
C TYR A 32 -20.53 14.33 25.88
N GLN A 33 -19.48 13.80 25.27
CA GLN A 33 -18.60 14.59 24.39
C GLN A 33 -18.77 14.28 22.91
N ARG A 34 -19.38 13.13 22.56
CA ARG A 34 -19.41 12.60 21.19
C ARG A 34 -20.73 11.91 20.88
N ILE A 35 -20.99 11.76 19.59
CA ILE A 35 -22.12 11.07 18.97
C ILE A 35 -21.58 9.92 18.11
N ARG A 36 -22.08 8.72 18.37
CA ARG A 36 -21.90 7.53 17.54
C ARG A 36 -23.10 7.39 16.61
N LEU A 37 -22.83 7.11 15.33
CA LEU A 37 -23.81 6.79 14.30
C LEU A 37 -23.59 5.35 13.85
N ASP A 38 -24.56 4.49 14.10
CA ASP A 38 -24.61 3.12 13.58
C ASP A 38 -25.61 3.10 12.41
N PHE A 39 -25.12 2.85 11.21
CA PHE A 39 -25.96 2.74 10.01
C PHE A 39 -26.56 1.35 9.98
N GLU A 40 -27.85 1.21 10.29
CA GLU A 40 -28.55 -0.08 10.30
C GLU A 40 -29.02 -0.47 8.90
N ASP A 41 -29.32 0.52 8.05
CA ASP A 41 -29.73 0.33 6.67
C ASP A 41 -29.31 1.53 5.82
N LEU A 42 -28.87 1.28 4.59
CA LEU A 42 -28.49 2.30 3.62
C LEU A 42 -28.68 1.78 2.20
N ASP A 43 -29.61 2.40 1.48
CA ASP A 43 -29.94 2.11 0.10
C ASP A 43 -30.23 3.41 -0.66
N LEU A 44 -29.16 4.01 -1.18
CA LEU A 44 -29.18 5.23 -1.98
C LEU A 44 -28.81 4.95 -3.43
N ASP A 45 -29.27 5.80 -4.36
CA ASP A 45 -28.81 5.77 -5.74
C ASP A 45 -27.29 6.01 -5.83
N VAL A 46 -26.59 5.07 -6.48
CA VAL A 46 -25.13 5.05 -6.53
C VAL A 46 -24.66 5.62 -7.87
N ASN A 47 -23.95 6.74 -7.82
CA ASN A 47 -23.29 7.31 -8.99
C ASN A 47 -21.76 7.39 -8.80
N SER A 48 -21.03 7.38 -9.92
CA SER A 48 -19.56 7.33 -9.95
C SER A 48 -18.87 8.53 -9.26
N MET A 49 -19.57 9.63 -9.03
CA MET A 49 -19.03 10.84 -8.40
C MET A 49 -19.62 11.16 -7.02
N CYS A 50 -20.51 10.33 -6.47
CA CYS A 50 -21.17 10.56 -5.18
C CYS A 50 -21.89 11.92 -5.05
N ASN A 51 -22.37 12.46 -6.16
CA ASN A 51 -22.89 13.83 -6.24
C ASN A 51 -24.42 13.89 -6.42
N SER A 52 -25.08 12.75 -6.61
CA SER A 52 -26.54 12.63 -6.70
C SER A 52 -27.12 12.49 -5.29
N ASP A 53 -27.63 11.31 -4.97
CA ASP A 53 -28.27 11.00 -3.70
C ASP A 53 -27.21 10.70 -2.66
N ARG A 54 -27.15 11.56 -1.63
CA ARG A 54 -26.07 11.49 -0.65
C ARG A 54 -26.50 11.89 0.74
N ILE A 55 -25.84 11.26 1.70
CA ILE A 55 -25.83 11.68 3.10
C ILE A 55 -24.49 12.36 3.37
N GLU A 56 -24.55 13.56 3.94
CA GLU A 56 -23.38 14.31 4.39
C GLU A 56 -23.47 14.51 5.91
N VAL A 57 -22.46 14.02 6.63
CA VAL A 57 -22.30 14.26 8.05
C VAL A 57 -21.31 15.39 8.23
N GLN A 58 -21.74 16.45 8.89
CA GLN A 58 -20.97 17.65 9.18
C GLN A 58 -20.78 17.79 10.69
N GLU A 59 -19.61 18.27 11.10
CA GLU A 59 -19.32 18.57 12.50
C GLU A 59 -19.24 20.08 12.71
N ALA A 60 -19.80 20.56 13.82
CA ALA A 60 -19.70 21.97 14.18
C ALA A 60 -18.29 22.30 14.70
N LEU A 61 -17.65 23.31 14.11
CA LEU A 61 -16.34 23.83 14.51
C LEU A 61 -16.43 25.34 14.71
N LYS A 62 -16.62 25.78 15.96
CA LYS A 62 -16.93 27.18 16.28
C LYS A 62 -18.19 27.62 15.50
N ASP A 63 -18.06 28.57 14.59
CA ASP A 63 -19.15 29.14 13.81
C ASP A 63 -19.29 28.55 12.39
N ILE A 64 -18.53 27.49 12.05
CA ILE A 64 -18.58 26.84 10.73
C ILE A 64 -18.91 25.34 10.83
N TRP A 65 -19.44 24.80 9.74
CA TRP A 65 -19.66 23.36 9.54
C TRP A 65 -18.54 22.76 8.69
N VAL A 66 -18.01 21.62 9.12
CA VAL A 66 -16.94 20.91 8.39
C VAL A 66 -17.44 19.53 8.00
N ASP A 67 -17.32 19.19 6.71
CA ASP A 67 -17.70 17.88 6.21
C ASP A 67 -16.80 16.79 6.80
N ALA A 68 -17.42 15.79 7.43
CA ALA A 68 -16.73 14.70 8.12
C ALA A 68 -16.96 13.32 7.48
N LEU A 69 -18.08 13.14 6.79
CA LEU A 69 -18.39 11.91 6.04
C LEU A 69 -19.38 12.23 4.92
N ARG A 70 -19.14 11.67 3.72
CA ARG A 70 -20.10 11.68 2.60
C ARG A 70 -20.37 10.23 2.18
N LEU A 71 -21.64 9.86 2.02
CA LEU A 71 -22.07 8.51 1.67
C LEU A 71 -23.07 8.54 0.51
N CYS A 72 -22.88 7.62 -0.44
CA CYS A 72 -23.74 7.36 -1.61
C CYS A 72 -23.60 5.87 -1.98
N SER A 73 -24.16 5.00 -1.14
CA SER A 73 -23.97 3.55 -1.31
C SER A 73 -25.30 2.83 -1.09
N SER A 74 -25.38 1.62 -1.64
CA SER A 74 -26.40 0.63 -1.33
C SER A 74 -25.89 -0.46 -0.37
N GLN A 75 -24.67 -0.30 0.16
CA GLN A 75 -24.11 -1.15 1.19
C GLN A 75 -24.09 -0.44 2.54
N GLN A 76 -24.34 -1.23 3.60
CA GLN A 76 -24.29 -0.76 4.98
C GLN A 76 -22.88 -0.25 5.33
N PRO A 77 -22.70 1.06 5.56
CA PRO A 77 -21.41 1.62 5.88
C PRO A 77 -21.05 1.32 7.34
N ARG A 78 -19.76 1.44 7.67
CA ARG A 78 -19.28 1.18 9.02
C ARG A 78 -19.78 2.24 10.01
N PRO A 79 -19.90 1.92 11.30
CA PRO A 79 -20.25 2.90 12.32
C PRO A 79 -19.28 4.08 12.31
N TRP A 80 -19.81 5.27 12.54
CA TRP A 80 -19.06 6.51 12.56
C TRP A 80 -19.11 7.13 13.95
N LEU A 81 -17.98 7.64 14.43
CA LEU A 81 -17.90 8.35 15.70
C LEU A 81 -17.42 9.77 15.45
N SER A 82 -18.17 10.73 15.97
CA SER A 82 -17.84 12.15 15.92
C SER A 82 -16.60 12.46 16.74
N ARG A 83 -15.86 13.49 16.34
CA ARG A 83 -14.84 14.16 17.14
C ARG A 83 -15.45 15.08 18.20
N ARG A 84 -16.67 15.57 17.99
CA ARG A 84 -17.35 16.59 18.82
C ARG A 84 -18.83 16.24 19.07
N GLY A 85 -19.41 16.86 20.09
CA GLY A 85 -20.79 16.63 20.51
C GLY A 85 -21.88 17.30 19.68
N HIS A 86 -21.54 17.93 18.56
CA HIS A 86 -22.49 18.66 17.72
C HIS A 86 -22.29 18.29 16.25
N VAL A 87 -23.27 17.56 15.71
CA VAL A 87 -23.23 16.93 14.39
C VAL A 87 -24.50 17.26 13.62
N LYS A 88 -24.36 17.55 12.33
CA LYS A 88 -25.47 17.74 11.39
C LYS A 88 -25.43 16.65 10.34
N ILE A 89 -26.56 15.99 10.12
CA ILE A 89 -26.73 15.00 9.07
C ILE A 89 -27.62 15.64 8.00
N VAL A 90 -27.09 15.80 6.79
CA VAL A 90 -27.79 16.36 5.64
C VAL A 90 -28.08 15.24 4.66
N PHE A 91 -29.32 15.18 4.17
CA PHE A 91 -29.74 14.27 3.12
C PHE A 91 -30.21 15.07 1.91
N SER A 92 -29.60 14.79 0.75
CA SER A 92 -29.91 15.46 -0.52
C SER A 92 -30.17 14.41 -1.59
N THR A 93 -31.23 14.59 -2.38
CA THR A 93 -31.59 13.69 -3.50
C THR A 93 -31.80 14.47 -4.79
N ASN A 94 -31.61 13.79 -5.92
CA ASN A 94 -31.82 14.34 -7.26
C ASN A 94 -33.25 14.04 -7.77
N ALA A 95 -33.50 14.28 -9.07
CA ALA A 95 -34.80 14.12 -9.69
C ALA A 95 -35.13 12.69 -10.20
N ILE A 96 -34.21 11.71 -10.10
CA ILE A 96 -34.30 10.43 -10.82
C ILE A 96 -33.92 9.25 -9.90
N GLN A 97 -34.78 8.23 -9.89
CA GLN A 97 -34.54 6.88 -9.35
C GLN A 97 -34.14 6.83 -7.86
N ASN A 98 -35.14 6.59 -7.01
CA ASN A 98 -34.96 6.65 -5.56
C ASN A 98 -34.81 5.24 -4.97
N GLY A 99 -33.81 5.02 -4.12
CA GLY A 99 -33.67 3.80 -3.32
C GLY A 99 -34.63 3.75 -2.12
N ARG A 100 -34.50 2.70 -1.29
CA ARG A 100 -35.33 2.55 -0.08
C ARG A 100 -34.99 3.55 1.02
N GLY A 101 -33.80 4.15 0.97
CA GLY A 101 -33.36 5.17 1.91
C GLY A 101 -32.51 4.60 3.03
N PHE A 102 -32.63 5.14 4.24
CA PHE A 102 -31.70 4.78 5.32
C PHE A 102 -32.33 4.81 6.71
N ARG A 103 -31.68 4.08 7.60
CA ARG A 103 -31.90 4.13 9.05
C ARG A 103 -30.56 4.21 9.77
N ILE A 104 -30.36 5.32 10.48
CA ILE A 104 -29.17 5.58 11.26
C ILE A 104 -29.57 5.64 12.72
N ARG A 105 -29.03 4.75 13.55
CA ARG A 105 -29.14 4.86 15.00
C ARG A 105 -28.06 5.79 15.52
N TYR A 106 -28.43 6.80 16.30
CA TYR A 106 -27.48 7.69 16.95
C TYR A 106 -27.47 7.48 18.46
N ARG A 107 -26.29 7.59 19.08
CA ARG A 107 -26.12 7.52 20.54
C ARG A 107 -25.08 8.52 21.01
N ALA A 108 -25.37 9.27 22.06
CA ALA A 108 -24.37 10.04 22.78
C ALA A 108 -23.46 9.08 23.55
N THR A 109 -22.16 9.37 23.53
CA THR A 109 -21.13 8.51 24.11
C THR A 109 -19.91 9.32 24.51
N ASN A 110 -19.17 8.79 25.49
CA ASN A 110 -17.83 9.24 25.85
C ASN A 110 -16.75 8.30 25.31
N ALA A 111 -17.12 7.32 24.48
CA ALA A 111 -16.18 6.43 23.83
C ALA A 111 -15.16 7.22 23.01
N SER A 112 -13.89 6.83 23.16
CA SER A 112 -12.79 7.37 22.37
C SER A 112 -12.71 6.73 20.98
N THR A 113 -13.24 5.51 20.83
CA THR A 113 -13.15 4.67 19.62
C THR A 113 -14.52 4.15 19.13
N VAL A 114 -14.60 3.90 17.82
CA VAL A 114 -15.72 3.20 17.15
C VAL A 114 -15.71 1.71 17.45
N CYS A 115 -14.52 1.14 17.63
CA CYS A 115 -14.32 -0.24 18.01
C CYS A 115 -14.94 -0.51 19.38
N ASN A 116 -15.80 -1.52 19.48
CA ASN A 116 -16.36 -1.94 20.76
C ASN A 116 -15.23 -2.38 21.71
N SER A 117 -15.40 -2.06 23.00
CA SER A 117 -14.41 -1.80 24.04
C SER A 117 -13.19 -2.73 24.19
N GLU A 118 -12.05 -2.10 24.52
CA GLU A 118 -10.76 -2.60 25.06
C GLU A 118 -9.95 -3.62 24.26
N ASP A 119 -10.58 -4.56 23.55
CA ASP A 119 -9.88 -5.67 22.87
C ASP A 119 -9.66 -5.46 21.37
N MET A 120 -9.77 -4.21 20.89
CA MET A 120 -9.56 -3.88 19.48
C MET A 120 -8.79 -2.57 19.31
N PHE A 121 -7.81 -2.59 18.42
CA PHE A 121 -7.10 -1.41 17.97
C PHE A 121 -7.87 -0.73 16.84
N GLN A 122 -8.07 0.58 16.99
CA GLN A 122 -8.67 1.38 15.95
C GLN A 122 -7.58 1.98 15.05
N CYS A 123 -7.59 1.56 13.80
CA CYS A 123 -6.83 2.17 12.73
C CYS A 123 -7.21 3.66 12.56
N LYS A 124 -6.34 4.48 11.98
CA LYS A 124 -6.59 5.92 11.75
C LYS A 124 -7.73 6.16 10.76
N ASN A 125 -7.99 5.24 9.83
CA ASN A 125 -9.14 5.18 8.94
C ASN A 125 -10.41 4.61 9.61
N ARG A 126 -10.32 4.27 10.91
CA ARG A 126 -11.38 3.72 11.76
C ARG A 126 -11.72 2.24 11.52
N ASP A 127 -10.86 1.51 10.79
CA ASP A 127 -10.89 0.04 10.80
C ASP A 127 -10.56 -0.48 12.21
N CYS A 128 -11.13 -1.63 12.57
CA CYS A 128 -10.86 -2.28 13.86
C CYS A 128 -10.12 -3.58 13.60
N ILE A 129 -8.97 -3.75 14.23
CA ILE A 129 -8.19 -4.99 14.17
C ILE A 129 -7.89 -5.48 15.59
N PRO A 130 -7.66 -6.78 15.80
CA PRO A 130 -7.21 -7.29 17.09
C PRO A 130 -5.85 -6.68 17.48
N PRO A 131 -5.58 -6.41 18.78
CA PRO A 131 -4.29 -5.91 19.25
C PRO A 131 -3.09 -6.78 18.86
N THR A 132 -3.31 -8.09 18.68
CA THR A 132 -2.28 -9.03 18.18
C THR A 132 -1.79 -8.71 16.76
N ARG A 133 -2.56 -7.89 16.03
CA ARG A 133 -2.26 -7.42 14.69
C ARG A 133 -1.64 -6.03 14.65
N VAL A 134 -1.47 -5.39 15.80
CA VAL A 134 -0.77 -4.12 15.93
C VAL A 134 0.72 -4.40 16.10
N CYS A 135 1.56 -3.65 15.38
CA CYS A 135 3.01 -3.80 15.41
C CYS A 135 3.48 -5.24 15.06
N ASN A 136 2.70 -5.94 14.22
CA ASN A 136 2.97 -7.29 13.78
C ASN A 136 3.85 -7.35 12.50
N GLY A 137 4.15 -6.21 11.87
CA GLY A 137 4.94 -6.09 10.63
C GLY A 137 4.15 -6.31 9.33
N ILE A 138 2.85 -6.56 9.45
CA ILE A 138 1.84 -6.68 8.40
C ILE A 138 0.94 -5.45 8.50
N TYR A 139 0.49 -4.91 7.37
CA TYR A 139 -0.50 -3.85 7.38
C TYR A 139 -1.90 -4.46 7.37
N ASP A 140 -2.41 -4.74 8.56
CA ASP A 140 -3.79 -5.16 8.78
C ASP A 140 -4.75 -3.97 8.67
N CYS A 141 -4.30 -2.76 8.97
CA CYS A 141 -5.02 -1.54 8.61
C CYS A 141 -4.76 -1.15 7.15
N SER A 142 -5.81 -0.85 6.38
CA SER A 142 -5.63 -0.37 4.99
C SER A 142 -4.90 0.98 4.89
N ASP A 143 -4.87 1.75 5.98
CA ASP A 143 -4.09 2.98 6.10
C ASP A 143 -2.72 2.81 6.79
N ALA A 144 -2.35 1.57 7.12
CA ALA A 144 -1.11 1.17 7.79
C ALA A 144 -0.89 1.80 9.17
N SER A 145 -1.95 2.19 9.88
CA SER A 145 -1.84 2.87 11.18
C SER A 145 -1.46 1.96 12.35
N ASP A 146 -1.73 0.67 12.23
CA ASP A 146 -1.31 -0.42 13.12
C ASP A 146 0.20 -0.56 13.29
N GLU A 147 0.98 -0.06 12.34
CA GLU A 147 2.45 -0.21 12.35
C GLU A 147 3.20 1.12 12.56
N LYS A 148 2.51 2.26 12.67
CA LYS A 148 3.16 3.59 12.65
C LYS A 148 3.79 4.04 13.97
N PHE A 149 3.31 3.54 15.11
CA PHE A 149 3.68 4.04 16.45
C PHE A 149 4.02 2.89 17.39
N CYS A 150 4.99 2.06 16.99
CA CYS A 150 5.43 0.90 17.75
C CYS A 150 6.55 1.21 18.77
N GLU A 151 6.86 2.49 19.01
CA GLU A 151 8.02 2.91 19.81
C GLU A 151 7.82 2.72 21.33
N ASP A 152 6.56 2.67 21.83
CA ASP A 152 6.25 2.75 23.26
C ASP A 152 5.70 1.46 23.93
N ILE A 153 5.60 0.31 23.24
CA ILE A 153 5.01 -0.93 23.81
C ILE A 153 6.03 -1.74 24.65
N GLY A 154 6.73 -1.09 25.60
CA GLY A 154 7.49 -1.77 26.67
C GLY A 154 8.60 -2.78 26.26
N PRO A 155 9.27 -3.41 27.24
CA PRO A 155 10.48 -4.20 27.00
C PRO A 155 10.27 -5.52 26.21
N GLN A 156 9.03 -5.89 25.90
CA GLN A 156 8.70 -7.03 25.01
C GLN A 156 8.31 -6.59 23.58
N ALA A 157 7.98 -5.32 23.32
CA ALA A 157 7.88 -4.80 21.95
C ALA A 157 9.20 -4.24 21.43
N ASN A 158 10.32 -4.64 22.03
CA ASN A 158 11.56 -4.81 21.29
C ASN A 158 11.43 -5.99 20.31
N ARG A 159 10.46 -5.92 19.38
CA ARG A 159 10.62 -6.53 18.05
C ARG A 159 11.75 -5.76 17.37
N ARG A 160 12.98 -6.03 17.80
CA ARG A 160 14.19 -5.65 17.08
C ARG A 160 13.93 -6.03 15.63
N LEU A 161 13.92 -5.04 14.74
CA LEU A 161 13.90 -5.26 13.30
C LEU A 161 14.75 -6.47 13.00
N ARG A 162 14.15 -7.53 12.44
CA ARG A 162 14.90 -8.74 12.14
C ARG A 162 15.96 -8.36 11.11
N ARG A 163 17.21 -8.33 11.57
CA ARG A 163 18.38 -8.07 10.75
C ARG A 163 18.99 -9.40 10.35
N ALA A 164 19.54 -9.40 9.16
CA ALA A 164 20.21 -10.53 8.57
C ALA A 164 21.49 -9.98 7.93
N LYS A 165 22.54 -10.80 7.91
CA LYS A 165 23.75 -10.48 7.16
C LYS A 165 23.37 -10.30 5.68
N CYS A 166 23.88 -9.24 5.06
CA CYS A 166 23.68 -9.02 3.63
C CYS A 166 24.33 -10.13 2.80
N GLY A 167 23.86 -10.33 1.57
CA GLY A 167 24.47 -11.25 0.60
C GLY A 167 24.47 -12.73 1.04
N ALA A 168 23.67 -13.09 2.04
CA ALA A 168 23.61 -14.43 2.61
C ALA A 168 22.19 -15.00 2.48
N PRO A 169 21.78 -15.49 1.30
CA PRO A 169 20.47 -16.10 1.10
C PRO A 169 20.37 -17.42 1.88
N LEU A 170 19.18 -17.76 2.39
CA LEU A 170 18.95 -19.04 3.08
C LEU A 170 18.62 -20.18 2.10
N ILE A 171 18.14 -19.82 0.90
CA ILE A 171 17.89 -20.73 -0.21
C ILE A 171 18.94 -20.38 -1.27
N ALA A 172 19.77 -21.34 -1.65
CA ALA A 172 20.81 -21.10 -2.66
C ALA A 172 20.20 -21.06 -4.07
N PRO A 173 20.70 -20.18 -4.97
CA PRO A 173 20.33 -20.23 -6.38
C PRO A 173 20.97 -21.44 -7.07
N GLU A 174 20.30 -21.98 -8.07
CA GLU A 174 20.84 -23.02 -8.97
C GLU A 174 21.84 -22.36 -9.94
N THR A 175 23.13 -22.73 -9.91
CA THR A 175 24.18 -22.06 -10.70
C THR A 175 24.99 -22.99 -11.62
N SER A 176 24.63 -24.28 -11.67
CA SER A 176 25.38 -25.37 -12.31
C SER A 176 25.19 -25.47 -13.82
N GLU A 177 24.06 -25.02 -14.37
CA GLU A 177 23.75 -25.19 -15.79
C GLU A 177 24.62 -24.27 -16.68
N GLU A 178 25.21 -24.83 -17.75
CA GLU A 178 25.77 -24.05 -18.85
C GLU A 178 24.61 -23.46 -19.65
N ASP A 179 24.27 -22.20 -19.36
CA ASP A 179 23.22 -21.38 -20.00
C ASP A 179 23.29 -21.46 -21.55
N ARG A 180 22.64 -22.46 -22.17
CA ARG A 180 22.43 -22.55 -23.63
C ARG A 180 21.20 -21.77 -24.11
N VAL A 181 20.41 -21.20 -23.19
CA VAL A 181 19.12 -20.58 -23.50
C VAL A 181 19.23 -19.05 -23.46
N VAL A 182 19.01 -18.43 -24.61
CA VAL A 182 18.84 -16.98 -24.74
C VAL A 182 17.58 -16.57 -23.97
N GLY A 183 17.71 -15.80 -22.88
CA GLY A 183 16.57 -15.32 -22.09
C GLY A 183 16.51 -15.81 -20.64
N GLY A 184 17.56 -16.46 -20.13
CA GLY A 184 17.67 -16.86 -18.72
C GLY A 184 16.73 -18.01 -18.32
N GLN A 185 17.04 -18.65 -17.19
CA GLN A 185 16.26 -19.74 -16.60
C GLN A 185 15.37 -19.23 -15.46
N GLU A 186 14.30 -19.96 -15.13
CA GLU A 186 13.53 -19.70 -13.91
C GLU A 186 14.46 -19.78 -12.69
N ALA A 187 14.41 -18.78 -11.82
CA ALA A 187 15.18 -18.81 -10.58
C ALA A 187 14.53 -19.78 -9.58
N VAL A 188 15.34 -20.39 -8.71
CA VAL A 188 14.78 -21.15 -7.57
C VAL A 188 13.96 -20.17 -6.71
N PRO A 189 12.69 -20.46 -6.37
CA PRO A 189 11.86 -19.55 -5.60
C PRO A 189 12.57 -19.00 -4.36
N HIS A 190 12.58 -17.68 -4.22
CA HIS A 190 13.18 -16.95 -3.10
C HIS A 190 14.71 -17.08 -2.94
N SER A 191 15.43 -17.65 -3.91
CA SER A 191 16.91 -17.75 -3.89
C SER A 191 17.64 -16.42 -4.05
N TRP A 192 16.95 -15.39 -4.58
CA TRP A 192 17.44 -14.00 -4.67
C TRP A 192 16.61 -13.08 -3.77
N PRO A 193 16.75 -13.19 -2.44
CA PRO A 193 15.83 -12.57 -1.47
C PRO A 193 15.93 -11.04 -1.38
N TRP A 194 16.90 -10.44 -2.07
CA TRP A 194 17.04 -8.99 -2.23
C TRP A 194 16.33 -8.46 -3.48
N GLN A 195 15.90 -9.32 -4.40
CA GLN A 195 15.21 -8.88 -5.61
C GLN A 195 13.91 -8.17 -5.25
N VAL A 196 13.75 -6.96 -5.79
CA VAL A 196 12.56 -6.13 -5.60
C VAL A 196 11.84 -5.94 -6.93
N SER A 197 10.51 -6.02 -6.88
CA SER A 197 9.63 -5.60 -7.96
C SER A 197 9.06 -4.22 -7.65
N LEU A 198 9.36 -3.23 -8.51
CA LEU A 198 8.73 -1.92 -8.46
C LEU A 198 7.48 -1.94 -9.34
N GLN A 199 6.34 -1.61 -8.74
CA GLN A 199 5.03 -1.71 -9.39
C GLN A 199 4.24 -0.40 -9.33
N HIS A 200 3.38 -0.18 -10.32
CA HIS A 200 2.35 0.85 -10.27
C HIS A 200 1.21 0.41 -9.34
N PRO A 201 0.84 1.21 -8.32
CA PRO A 201 -0.19 0.83 -7.34
C PRO A 201 -1.55 0.53 -7.96
N GLN A 202 -1.87 1.14 -9.11
CA GLN A 202 -3.18 1.05 -9.78
C GLN A 202 -3.32 -0.18 -10.68
N PHE A 203 -2.21 -0.83 -11.05
CA PHE A 203 -2.19 -1.88 -12.08
C PHE A 203 -1.85 -3.24 -11.50
N HIS A 204 -2.50 -3.63 -10.40
CA HIS A 204 -2.33 -4.96 -9.81
C HIS A 204 -3.01 -6.05 -10.66
N VAL A 205 -2.41 -7.21 -10.98
CA VAL A 205 -1.08 -7.77 -10.62
C VAL A 205 0.06 -7.44 -11.61
N LEU A 206 -0.25 -6.85 -12.77
CA LEU A 206 0.68 -6.61 -13.89
C LEU A 206 1.47 -5.29 -13.81
N GLY A 207 1.56 -4.70 -12.63
CA GLY A 207 2.02 -3.32 -12.46
C GLY A 207 3.54 -3.17 -12.51
N HIS A 208 4.28 -4.25 -12.69
CA HIS A 208 5.74 -4.24 -12.72
C HIS A 208 6.28 -3.39 -13.86
N PHE A 209 7.19 -2.47 -13.52
CA PHE A 209 7.85 -1.63 -14.51
C PHE A 209 9.38 -1.60 -14.36
N CYS A 210 9.92 -1.93 -13.19
CA CYS A 210 11.35 -1.97 -12.94
C CYS A 210 11.72 -2.92 -11.79
N GLY A 211 12.99 -3.33 -11.75
CA GLY A 211 13.59 -4.03 -10.62
C GLY A 211 14.24 -3.09 -9.59
N GLY A 212 14.65 -3.67 -8.48
CA GLY A 212 15.52 -3.05 -7.48
C GLY A 212 16.17 -4.08 -6.58
N SER A 213 16.97 -3.62 -5.63
CA SER A 213 17.64 -4.46 -4.64
C SER A 213 17.45 -3.91 -3.23
N LEU A 214 16.97 -4.74 -2.31
CA LEU A 214 16.94 -4.40 -0.90
C LEU A 214 18.39 -4.33 -0.38
N ILE A 215 18.79 -3.20 0.21
CA ILE A 215 20.16 -3.01 0.73
C ILE A 215 20.22 -2.97 2.27
N ASN A 216 19.09 -2.68 2.92
CA ASN A 216 18.89 -2.85 4.37
C ASN A 216 17.38 -2.87 4.65
N ASN A 217 16.98 -2.89 5.92
CA ASN A 217 15.57 -2.95 6.30
C ASN A 217 14.70 -1.80 5.74
N SER A 218 15.25 -0.64 5.37
CA SER A 218 14.47 0.56 5.01
C SER A 218 14.76 1.13 3.63
N TRP A 219 15.71 0.56 2.90
CA TRP A 219 16.21 1.15 1.66
C TRP A 219 16.29 0.13 0.53
N VAL A 220 15.78 0.54 -0.62
CA VAL A 220 15.90 -0.17 -1.89
C VAL A 220 16.76 0.65 -2.83
N LEU A 221 17.74 0.01 -3.46
CA LEU A 221 18.54 0.55 -4.54
C LEU A 221 17.88 0.22 -5.89
N THR A 222 17.83 1.19 -6.81
CA THR A 222 17.30 1.01 -8.16
C THR A 222 17.98 1.99 -9.13
N ALA A 223 17.56 1.97 -10.40
CA ALA A 223 18.03 2.92 -11.40
C ALA A 223 17.25 4.25 -11.33
N ALA A 224 17.91 5.37 -11.64
CA ALA A 224 17.27 6.68 -11.63
C ALA A 224 16.25 6.83 -12.76
N HIS A 225 16.47 6.20 -13.91
CA HIS A 225 15.53 6.24 -15.04
C HIS A 225 14.19 5.60 -14.69
N CYS A 226 14.17 4.57 -13.84
CA CYS A 226 12.95 3.92 -13.37
C CYS A 226 12.03 4.89 -12.63
N VAL A 227 12.60 5.93 -11.99
CA VAL A 227 11.88 6.88 -11.13
C VAL A 227 12.02 8.34 -11.55
N LYS A 228 12.53 8.62 -12.76
CA LYS A 228 12.83 9.98 -13.25
C LYS A 228 11.64 10.93 -13.11
N ASN A 229 10.44 10.44 -13.44
CA ASN A 229 9.17 11.18 -13.46
C ASN A 229 8.10 10.55 -12.56
N LYS A 230 8.49 9.95 -11.42
CA LYS A 230 7.57 9.31 -10.49
C LYS A 230 7.59 10.04 -9.15
N LEU A 231 6.41 10.20 -8.54
CA LEU A 231 6.28 10.59 -7.15
C LEU A 231 6.33 9.33 -6.26
N PRO A 232 6.66 9.45 -4.95
CA PRO A 232 6.68 8.30 -4.04
C PRO A 232 5.36 7.49 -4.04
N ARG A 233 4.21 8.18 -4.19
CA ARG A 233 2.88 7.54 -4.27
C ARG A 233 2.63 6.74 -5.55
N ASP A 234 3.44 6.92 -6.60
CA ASP A 234 3.28 6.24 -7.89
C ASP A 234 4.03 4.90 -7.94
N VAL A 235 4.70 4.53 -6.84
CA VAL A 235 5.59 3.38 -6.74
C VAL A 235 5.24 2.54 -5.51
N THR A 236 4.93 1.28 -5.76
CA THR A 236 4.79 0.21 -4.77
C THR A 236 6.00 -0.71 -4.86
N VAL A 237 6.59 -1.07 -3.73
CA VAL A 237 7.73 -1.97 -3.59
C VAL A 237 7.23 -3.34 -3.15
N LYS A 238 7.50 -4.40 -3.92
CA LYS A 238 7.22 -5.79 -3.53
C LYS A 238 8.50 -6.58 -3.34
N LEU A 239 8.61 -7.26 -2.20
CA LEU A 239 9.75 -8.08 -1.80
C LEU A 239 9.31 -9.52 -1.52
N GLY A 240 10.20 -10.47 -1.78
CA GLY A 240 9.90 -11.90 -1.64
C GLY A 240 9.00 -12.48 -2.73
N LEU A 241 8.65 -11.68 -3.74
CA LEU A 241 7.87 -12.09 -4.92
C LEU A 241 8.69 -13.05 -5.78
N HIS A 242 8.09 -14.15 -6.22
CA HIS A 242 8.65 -15.06 -7.23
C HIS A 242 7.80 -15.07 -8.50
N ASP A 243 6.51 -15.32 -8.34
CA ASP A 243 5.51 -15.34 -9.41
C ASP A 243 4.60 -14.11 -9.28
N MET A 244 4.54 -13.28 -10.32
CA MET A 244 3.69 -12.07 -10.35
C MET A 244 2.20 -12.37 -10.18
N MET A 245 1.76 -13.60 -10.48
CA MET A 245 0.37 -14.02 -10.35
C MET A 245 0.06 -14.58 -8.96
N GLN A 246 1.07 -14.85 -8.13
CA GLN A 246 0.91 -15.46 -6.79
C GLN A 246 1.66 -14.65 -5.74
N GLU A 247 0.92 -14.05 -4.81
CA GLU A 247 1.49 -13.11 -3.82
C GLU A 247 1.71 -13.72 -2.44
N ASP A 248 1.92 -15.03 -2.38
CA ASP A 248 2.17 -15.74 -1.13
C ASP A 248 3.47 -15.25 -0.47
N ASN A 249 3.37 -14.87 0.80
CA ASN A 249 4.50 -14.35 1.60
C ASN A 249 5.21 -13.12 1.01
N VAL A 250 4.51 -12.35 0.16
CA VAL A 250 5.04 -11.11 -0.42
C VAL A 250 4.89 -9.95 0.55
N VAL A 251 5.99 -9.24 0.78
CA VAL A 251 5.98 -8.02 1.58
C VAL A 251 5.81 -6.82 0.66
N THR A 252 4.71 -6.08 0.84
CA THR A 252 4.44 -4.85 0.08
C THR A 252 4.75 -3.61 0.94
N ARG A 253 5.47 -2.64 0.37
CA ARG A 253 5.83 -1.37 1.00
C ARG A 253 5.58 -0.20 0.06
N ARG A 254 5.21 0.97 0.60
CA ARG A 254 5.17 2.20 -0.19
C ARG A 254 6.52 2.89 -0.10
N VAL A 255 6.73 3.85 -0.99
CA VAL A 255 7.91 4.71 -0.96
C VAL A 255 7.57 5.97 -0.18
N LYS A 256 8.41 6.30 0.82
CA LYS A 256 8.36 7.59 1.53
C LYS A 256 9.09 8.68 0.77
N THR A 257 10.25 8.37 0.22
CA THR A 257 11.11 9.34 -0.47
C THR A 257 11.91 8.66 -1.56
N ILE A 258 12.07 9.38 -2.67
CA ILE A 258 12.90 8.98 -3.80
C ILE A 258 14.12 9.91 -3.83
N VAL A 259 15.32 9.34 -3.76
CA VAL A 259 16.58 10.08 -3.84
C VAL A 259 17.32 9.65 -5.10
N LYS A 260 17.23 10.47 -6.15
CA LYS A 260 18.01 10.27 -7.38
C LYS A 260 19.42 10.83 -7.21
N HIS A 261 20.40 10.24 -7.88
CA HIS A 261 21.73 10.81 -7.91
C HIS A 261 21.69 12.26 -8.44
N PRO A 262 22.33 13.23 -7.77
CA PRO A 262 22.20 14.66 -8.11
C PRO A 262 22.72 15.02 -9.51
N LYS A 263 23.63 14.20 -10.07
CA LYS A 263 24.18 14.35 -11.43
C LYS A 263 23.43 13.54 -12.50
N TYR A 264 22.28 12.94 -12.18
CA TYR A 264 21.45 12.26 -13.16
C TYR A 264 20.51 13.27 -13.85
N TRP A 265 20.72 13.50 -15.15
CA TRP A 265 19.87 14.37 -15.97
C TRP A 265 19.10 13.60 -17.07
N GLY A 266 19.38 12.30 -17.22
CA GLY A 266 18.64 11.36 -18.06
C GLY A 266 18.73 11.61 -19.57
N LEU A 267 19.85 12.16 -20.05
CA LEU A 267 20.18 12.28 -21.48
C LEU A 267 21.12 11.18 -21.98
N ASN A 268 22.05 10.71 -21.14
CA ASN A 268 23.11 9.76 -21.52
C ASN A 268 23.25 8.58 -20.54
N MET A 269 22.24 8.31 -19.71
CA MET A 269 22.25 7.28 -18.65
C MET A 269 23.42 7.38 -17.64
N ASN A 270 24.18 8.48 -17.62
CA ASN A 270 25.22 8.67 -16.62
C ASN A 270 24.62 8.86 -15.23
N ASN A 271 25.24 8.25 -14.23
CA ASN A 271 24.80 8.27 -12.83
C ASN A 271 23.37 7.74 -12.64
N ASP A 272 22.99 6.70 -13.38
CA ASP A 272 21.66 6.10 -13.36
C ASP A 272 21.40 5.25 -12.11
N ILE A 273 21.34 5.91 -10.95
CA ILE A 273 21.20 5.29 -9.63
C ILE A 273 20.27 6.13 -8.76
N ALA A 274 19.38 5.45 -8.04
CA ALA A 274 18.46 6.06 -7.09
C ALA A 274 18.22 5.15 -5.88
N LEU A 275 17.89 5.79 -4.76
CA LEU A 275 17.50 5.15 -3.52
C LEU A 275 16.02 5.42 -3.23
N LEU A 276 15.29 4.38 -2.85
CA LEU A 276 13.91 4.46 -2.38
C LEU A 276 13.91 4.20 -0.89
N GLN A 277 13.53 5.22 -0.11
CA GLN A 277 13.26 5.04 1.31
C GLN A 277 11.86 4.44 1.45
N LEU A 278 11.75 3.30 2.11
CA LEU A 278 10.48 2.68 2.42
C LEU A 278 9.71 3.51 3.45
N ASP A 279 8.38 3.52 3.36
CA ASP A 279 7.53 4.17 4.36
C ASP A 279 7.62 3.54 5.74
N MET A 280 7.89 2.23 5.78
CA MET A 280 8.30 1.49 6.96
C MET A 280 9.38 0.46 6.63
N PRO A 281 10.24 0.12 7.59
CA PRO A 281 11.19 -0.96 7.41
C PRO A 281 10.51 -2.33 7.17
N VAL A 282 11.26 -3.26 6.59
CA VAL A 282 10.90 -4.67 6.42
C VAL A 282 11.67 -5.52 7.42
N ASN A 283 11.04 -6.56 7.94
CA ASN A 283 11.73 -7.61 8.69
C ASN A 283 12.39 -8.58 7.70
N HIS A 284 13.64 -8.94 7.96
CA HIS A 284 14.27 -9.97 7.15
C HIS A 284 13.69 -11.34 7.50
N SER A 285 13.45 -12.15 6.47
CA SER A 285 12.87 -13.48 6.54
C SER A 285 13.69 -14.45 5.68
N VAL A 286 13.13 -15.63 5.39
CA VAL A 286 13.70 -16.54 4.39
C VAL A 286 13.69 -15.89 3.01
N ASN A 287 12.62 -15.15 2.70
CA ASN A 287 12.33 -14.65 1.35
C ASN A 287 12.75 -13.19 1.13
N VAL A 288 13.05 -12.46 2.21
CA VAL A 288 13.38 -11.02 2.17
C VAL A 288 14.66 -10.79 2.95
N ARG A 289 15.78 -10.49 2.26
CA ARG A 289 17.10 -10.27 2.87
C ARG A 289 17.90 -9.29 2.00
N PRO A 290 18.79 -8.48 2.57
CA PRO A 290 19.50 -7.47 1.81
C PRO A 290 20.69 -8.04 1.03
N VAL A 291 21.04 -7.39 -0.08
CA VAL A 291 22.33 -7.59 -0.77
C VAL A 291 23.40 -6.70 -0.15
N CYS A 292 24.67 -7.13 -0.20
CA CYS A 292 25.77 -6.29 0.25
C CYS A 292 26.08 -5.19 -0.76
N LEU A 293 26.51 -4.03 -0.28
CA LEU A 293 27.12 -3.01 -1.11
C LEU A 293 28.62 -3.32 -1.26
N PRO A 294 29.22 -3.06 -2.43
CA PRO A 294 30.67 -3.13 -2.59
C PRO A 294 31.36 -2.02 -1.79
N GLU A 295 32.64 -2.20 -1.50
CA GLU A 295 33.47 -1.13 -0.97
C GLU A 295 33.67 -0.03 -2.02
N LYS A 296 34.01 1.17 -1.55
CA LYS A 296 34.27 2.29 -2.44
C LYS A 296 35.46 1.95 -3.35
N ASP A 297 35.27 2.16 -4.65
CA ASP A 297 36.27 1.92 -5.71
C ASP A 297 36.65 0.42 -5.87
N GLU A 298 35.85 -0.51 -5.31
CA GLU A 298 36.01 -1.94 -5.54
C GLU A 298 35.70 -2.29 -6.99
N ALA A 299 36.68 -2.86 -7.68
CA ALA A 299 36.53 -3.34 -9.05
C ALA A 299 36.23 -4.84 -9.05
N VAL A 300 35.20 -5.24 -9.80
CA VAL A 300 34.92 -6.65 -10.04
C VAL A 300 35.96 -7.20 -11.01
N PRO A 301 36.68 -8.30 -10.67
CA PRO A 301 37.69 -8.87 -11.55
C PRO A 301 37.14 -9.25 -12.93
N LEU A 302 37.96 -9.08 -13.96
CA LEU A 302 37.61 -9.50 -15.32
C LEU A 302 37.39 -11.01 -15.36
N GLY A 303 36.34 -11.42 -16.05
CA GLY A 303 35.97 -12.83 -16.14
C GLY A 303 35.21 -13.37 -14.93
N SER A 304 35.01 -12.58 -13.87
CA SER A 304 34.09 -12.92 -12.79
C SER A 304 32.70 -13.22 -13.34
N ILE A 305 32.07 -14.22 -12.75
CA ILE A 305 30.70 -14.59 -13.06
C ILE A 305 29.76 -13.82 -12.14
N CYS A 306 28.78 -13.16 -12.73
CA CYS A 306 27.73 -12.41 -12.06
C CYS A 306 26.36 -12.92 -12.52
N PHE A 307 25.30 -12.52 -11.81
CA PHE A 307 23.93 -12.89 -12.16
C PHE A 307 23.09 -11.63 -12.33
N SER A 308 22.21 -11.67 -13.32
CA SER A 308 21.13 -10.69 -13.47
C SER A 308 19.79 -11.39 -13.26
N THR A 309 18.90 -10.76 -12.49
CA THR A 309 17.60 -11.31 -12.10
C THR A 309 16.48 -10.34 -12.40
N GLY A 310 15.36 -10.86 -12.91
CA GLY A 310 14.21 -10.02 -13.23
C GLY A 310 13.07 -10.76 -13.91
N TRP A 311 12.00 -10.02 -14.18
CA TRP A 311 10.78 -10.50 -14.82
C TRP A 311 10.55 -9.90 -16.21
N GLY A 312 11.57 -9.26 -16.78
CA GLY A 312 11.49 -8.66 -18.11
C GLY A 312 11.29 -9.72 -19.20
N GLU A 313 10.80 -9.27 -20.35
CA GLU A 313 10.52 -10.11 -21.52
C GLU A 313 11.78 -10.86 -21.96
N THR A 314 11.70 -12.18 -21.98
CA THR A 314 12.77 -13.06 -22.42
C THR A 314 12.26 -13.90 -23.55
N ARG A 315 12.94 -13.84 -24.69
CA ARG A 315 12.52 -14.55 -25.91
C ARG A 315 12.51 -16.07 -25.66
N GLY A 316 11.33 -16.63 -25.40
CA GLY A 316 11.09 -18.07 -25.49
C GLY A 316 11.48 -18.94 -24.29
N SER A 317 11.67 -18.39 -23.08
CA SER A 317 12.06 -19.20 -21.90
C SER A 317 10.91 -19.78 -21.07
N GLY A 318 9.64 -19.62 -21.50
CA GLY A 318 8.47 -20.10 -20.74
C GLY A 318 8.27 -19.35 -19.40
N GLY A 319 7.18 -19.66 -18.68
CA GLY A 319 6.90 -19.10 -17.35
C GLY A 319 6.64 -17.59 -17.32
N PHE A 320 5.50 -17.14 -17.87
CA PHE A 320 5.08 -15.74 -17.80
C PHE A 320 4.95 -15.29 -16.33
N GLY A 321 5.53 -14.14 -15.98
CA GLY A 321 5.42 -13.56 -14.64
C GLY A 321 6.32 -14.17 -13.57
N LYS A 322 7.12 -15.20 -13.87
CA LYS A 322 8.06 -15.80 -12.92
C LYS A 322 9.44 -15.15 -12.95
N LEU A 323 10.11 -15.10 -11.80
CA LEU A 323 11.45 -14.53 -11.68
C LEU A 323 12.46 -15.40 -12.46
N LYS A 324 13.25 -14.75 -13.30
CA LYS A 324 14.31 -15.39 -14.09
C LYS A 324 15.67 -14.91 -13.63
N GLN A 325 16.68 -15.74 -13.87
CA GLN A 325 18.08 -15.45 -13.64
C GLN A 325 18.91 -15.76 -14.90
N THR A 326 19.99 -15.03 -15.12
CA THR A 326 20.95 -15.32 -16.19
C THR A 326 22.37 -15.11 -15.71
N LYS A 327 23.26 -16.02 -16.12
CA LYS A 327 24.67 -15.99 -15.80
C LYS A 327 25.41 -15.09 -16.79
N LEU A 328 26.16 -14.12 -16.28
CA LEU A 328 26.91 -13.13 -17.06
C LEU A 328 28.38 -13.16 -16.67
N LYS A 329 29.26 -12.88 -17.63
CA LYS A 329 30.71 -12.76 -17.40
C LYS A 329 31.14 -11.31 -17.53
N ILE A 330 31.92 -10.81 -16.59
CA ILE A 330 32.49 -9.46 -16.67
C ILE A 330 33.49 -9.38 -17.82
N LEU A 331 33.23 -8.49 -18.75
CA LEU A 331 34.06 -8.25 -19.93
C LEU A 331 34.94 -7.00 -19.75
N PRO A 332 36.09 -6.93 -20.44
CA PRO A 332 36.90 -5.72 -20.47
C PRO A 332 36.13 -4.55 -21.09
N PHE A 333 36.29 -3.34 -20.54
CA PHE A 333 35.61 -2.14 -21.04
C PHE A 333 35.84 -1.87 -22.54
N LYS A 334 37.01 -2.23 -23.07
CA LYS A 334 37.32 -2.11 -24.50
C LYS A 334 36.38 -2.95 -25.38
N VAL A 335 36.03 -4.16 -24.93
CA VAL A 335 35.09 -5.05 -25.63
C VAL A 335 33.69 -4.45 -25.62
N CYS A 336 33.24 -3.90 -24.49
CA CYS A 336 31.94 -3.25 -24.39
C CYS A 336 31.81 -1.96 -25.21
N LYS A 337 32.92 -1.28 -25.51
CA LYS A 337 32.96 -0.05 -26.30
C LYS A 337 33.05 -0.32 -27.81
N ALA A 338 33.46 -1.53 -28.22
CA ALA A 338 33.58 -1.88 -29.62
C ALA A 338 32.21 -1.81 -30.32
N PRO A 339 32.15 -1.38 -31.60
CA PRO A 339 30.92 -1.46 -32.39
C PRO A 339 30.39 -2.89 -32.41
N ARG A 340 29.06 -3.05 -32.37
CA ARG A 340 28.38 -4.36 -32.30
C ARG A 340 28.77 -5.33 -33.44
N ASP A 341 29.37 -4.83 -34.51
CA ASP A 341 29.70 -5.58 -35.73
C ASP A 341 31.08 -6.26 -35.71
N GLU A 342 31.93 -6.04 -34.70
CA GLU A 342 33.26 -6.69 -34.59
C GLU A 342 33.27 -7.91 -33.64
N MET A 343 32.11 -8.33 -33.13
CA MET A 343 31.97 -9.39 -32.12
C MET A 343 31.36 -10.69 -32.67
N SER A 344 31.75 -11.06 -33.90
CA SER A 344 31.39 -12.30 -34.62
C SER A 344 32.40 -13.41 -34.43
#